data_AF-A0A1V5VAX6-F1
#
_entry.id   AF-A0A1V5VAX6-F1
#
_cell.length_a   1.000
_cell.length_b   1.000
_cell.length_c   1.000
_cell.angle_alpha   90.00
_cell.angle_beta   90.00
_cell.angle_gamma   90.00
#
_symmetry.space_group_name_H-M   'P 1'
#
loop_
_entity.id
_entity.type
_entity.pdbx_description
1 polymer ?
#
loop_
_entity_poly.entity_id
_entity_poly.type
_entity_poly.pdbx_seq_one_letter_code
_entity_poly.pdbx_strand_id
1 'polypeptide(L)'
;MAHDLCDIANELSFDSWLAALSAQNKNYSWLDFKNLDVNNSDVISKRLLQLSEQYHIKKHVMIESYDWNALKIIKDKGLAVILWVDNINDDKNRDTPARYRKTKEKIMALQPHAISSRSEMYSL
;
A
#
# COMPACT_ATOMS: atom_id res chain seq x y z
N MET A 1 2.26 18.06 5.43
CA MET A 1 3.63 18.18 4.87
C MET A 1 4.74 17.75 5.84
N ALA A 2 4.45 17.36 7.10
CA ALA A 2 5.48 16.85 8.02
C ALA A 2 5.57 15.31 8.08
N HIS A 3 4.52 14.58 7.66
CA HIS A 3 4.50 13.12 7.67
C HIS A 3 5.35 12.48 6.55
N ASP A 4 5.57 13.14 5.42
CA ASP A 4 6.16 12.47 4.26
C ASP A 4 7.71 12.46 4.24
N LEU A 5 8.37 13.33 5.01
CA LEU A 5 9.84 13.46 5.00
C LEU A 5 10.55 12.81 6.19
N CYS A 6 9.85 12.59 7.31
CA CYS A 6 10.42 11.91 8.49
C CYS A 6 10.26 10.37 8.44
N ASP A 7 9.38 9.84 7.59
CA ASP A 7 9.07 8.40 7.54
C ASP A 7 10.05 7.59 6.65
N ILE A 8 11.07 8.23 6.08
CA ILE A 8 12.14 7.59 5.30
C ILE A 8 13.45 7.74 6.08
N ALA A 9 13.53 7.11 7.26
CA ALA A 9 14.79 7.02 8.00
C ALA A 9 15.73 6.02 7.30
N ASN A 10 16.80 6.53 6.71
CA ASN A 10 17.67 5.85 5.73
C ASN A 10 18.54 4.69 6.26
N GLU A 11 18.37 4.23 7.49
CA GLU A 11 19.31 3.26 8.09
C GLU A 11 18.83 1.81 8.00
N LEU A 12 17.53 1.57 7.81
CA LEU A 12 16.98 0.22 7.89
C LEU A 12 16.15 -0.15 6.68
N SER A 13 16.67 -1.11 5.90
CA SER A 13 15.93 -1.68 4.77
C SER A 13 14.92 -2.71 5.25
N PHE A 14 13.86 -2.93 4.48
CA PHE A 14 12.89 -4.00 4.77
C PHE A 14 13.54 -5.40 4.80
N ASP A 15 14.58 -5.61 3.99
CA ASP A 15 15.37 -6.85 4.01
C ASP A 15 16.08 -7.04 5.37
N SER A 16 16.76 -5.99 5.85
CA SER A 16 17.41 -5.98 7.16
C SER A 16 16.41 -6.21 8.30
N TRP A 17 15.21 -5.63 8.20
CA TRP A 17 14.12 -5.88 9.15
C TRP A 17 13.72 -7.35 9.17
N LEU A 18 13.47 -7.94 8.00
CA LEU A 18 13.08 -9.34 7.88
C LEU A 18 14.16 -10.30 8.38
N ALA A 19 15.44 -10.02 8.08
CA ALA A 19 16.56 -10.83 8.53
C ALA A 19 16.64 -10.91 10.07
N ALA A 20 16.26 -9.85 10.78
CA ALA A 20 16.31 -9.78 12.23
C ALA A 20 15.16 -10.53 12.95
N LEU A 21 14.05 -10.82 12.25
CA LEU A 21 12.89 -11.47 12.86
C LEU A 21 13.06 -12.99 12.93
N SER A 22 13.00 -13.57 14.13
CA SER A 22 12.88 -15.02 14.30
C SER A 22 11.46 -15.47 13.90
N ALA A 23 11.30 -16.08 12.72
CA ALA A 23 10.03 -16.51 12.10
C ALA A 23 9.25 -15.42 11.33
N GLN A 24 9.84 -14.99 10.22
CA GLN A 24 9.29 -13.99 9.29
C GLN A 24 7.89 -14.35 8.76
N ASN A 25 7.60 -15.64 8.58
CA ASN A 25 6.34 -16.14 8.03
C ASN A 25 5.19 -16.25 9.05
N LYS A 26 5.40 -15.85 10.31
CA LYS A 26 4.32 -15.81 11.32
C LYS A 26 3.65 -14.45 11.43
N ASN A 27 4.29 -13.41 10.93
CA ASN A 27 3.83 -12.02 11.05
C ASN A 27 3.33 -11.52 9.70
N TYR A 28 2.35 -10.62 9.71
CA TYR A 28 1.96 -9.87 8.52
C TYR A 28 2.69 -8.52 8.50
N SER A 29 3.24 -8.16 7.34
CA SER A 29 3.84 -6.86 7.04
C SER A 29 2.89 -6.07 6.16
N TRP A 30 2.41 -4.96 6.68
CA TRP A 30 1.73 -3.93 5.92
C TRP A 30 2.75 -2.85 5.58
N LEU A 31 3.06 -2.70 4.29
CA LEU A 31 4.02 -1.74 3.78
C LEU A 31 3.29 -0.54 3.17
N ASP A 32 3.30 0.58 3.86
CA ASP A 32 2.73 1.85 3.42
C ASP A 32 3.74 2.62 2.54
N PHE A 33 3.59 2.53 1.21
CA PHE A 33 4.48 3.18 0.26
C PHE A 33 4.03 4.60 -0.07
N LYS A 34 4.75 5.59 0.47
CA LYS A 34 4.50 7.02 0.21
C LYS A 34 4.91 7.49 -1.19
N ASN A 35 5.91 6.85 -1.79
CA ASN A 35 6.51 7.25 -3.06
C ASN A 35 6.26 6.25 -4.21
N LEU A 36 5.28 5.35 -4.06
CA LEU A 36 4.94 4.40 -5.11
C LEU A 36 4.22 5.11 -6.26
N ASP A 37 4.70 4.89 -7.48
CA ASP A 37 4.09 5.36 -8.71
C ASP A 37 4.24 4.34 -9.84
N VAL A 38 3.65 4.61 -11.00
CA VAL A 38 3.74 3.74 -12.18
C VAL A 38 5.17 3.53 -12.70
N ASN A 39 6.08 4.48 -12.46
CA ASN A 39 7.45 4.46 -12.97
C ASN A 39 8.33 3.52 -12.17
N ASN A 40 8.10 3.40 -10.86
CA ASN A 40 8.89 2.56 -9.95
C ASN A 40 8.21 1.24 -9.56
N SER A 41 6.92 1.07 -9.86
CA SER A 41 6.13 -0.13 -9.51
C SER A 41 6.74 -1.45 -9.98
N ASP A 42 7.29 -1.50 -11.20
CA ASP A 42 7.86 -2.74 -11.75
C ASP A 42 9.11 -3.19 -10.97
N VAL A 43 9.96 -2.23 -10.62
CA VAL A 43 11.20 -2.46 -9.87
C VAL A 43 10.89 -2.86 -8.44
N ILE A 44 10.00 -2.13 -7.76
CA ILE A 44 9.59 -2.42 -6.38
C ILE A 44 8.96 -3.82 -6.28
N SER A 45 8.03 -4.15 -7.18
CA SER A 45 7.38 -5.46 -7.17
C SER A 45 8.34 -6.62 -7.42
N LYS A 46 9.33 -6.48 -8.31
CA LYS A 46 10.38 -7.50 -8.50
C LYS A 46 11.17 -7.71 -7.23
N ARG A 47 11.58 -6.63 -6.56
CA ARG A 47 12.33 -6.72 -5.30
C ARG A 47 11.49 -7.35 -4.18
N LEU A 48 10.21 -6.99 -4.07
CA LEU A 48 9.30 -7.59 -3.10
C LEU A 48 9.05 -9.08 -3.36
N LEU A 49 8.95 -9.50 -4.63
CA LEU A 49 8.83 -10.92 -4.96
C LEU A 49 10.08 -11.71 -4.57
N GLN A 50 11.28 -11.17 -4.81
CA GLN A 50 12.54 -11.78 -4.39
C GLN A 50 12.59 -11.94 -2.87
N LEU A 51 12.27 -10.89 -2.11
CA LEU A 51 12.22 -10.95 -0.65
C LEU A 51 11.14 -11.92 -0.17
N SER A 52 10.00 -11.96 -0.85
CA SER A 52 8.89 -12.86 -0.54
C SER A 52 9.26 -14.33 -0.70
N GLU A 53 10.10 -14.65 -1.68
CA GLU A 53 10.65 -15.98 -1.90
C GLU A 53 11.73 -16.30 -0.85
N GLN A 54 12.70 -15.40 -0.67
CA GLN A 54 13.82 -15.56 0.27
C GLN A 54 13.36 -15.79 1.72
N TYR A 55 12.34 -15.05 2.17
CA TYR A 55 11.83 -15.13 3.54
C TYR A 55 10.52 -15.92 3.66
N HIS A 56 10.03 -16.50 2.57
CA HIS A 56 8.75 -17.23 2.52
C HIS A 56 7.54 -16.42 3.04
N ILE A 57 7.50 -15.12 2.74
CA ILE A 57 6.48 -14.17 3.24
C ILE A 57 5.47 -13.71 2.17
N LYS A 58 5.39 -14.35 0.99
CA LYS A 58 4.51 -13.89 -0.10
C LYS A 58 3.05 -13.63 0.32
N LYS A 59 2.49 -14.48 1.18
CA LYS A 59 1.11 -14.35 1.70
C LYS A 59 0.99 -13.40 2.90
N HIS A 60 2.12 -12.91 3.37
CA HIS A 60 2.26 -12.13 4.60
C HIS A 60 2.67 -10.69 4.34
N VAL A 61 2.86 -10.28 3.08
CA VAL A 61 3.18 -8.90 2.71
C VAL A 61 2.02 -8.29 1.95
N MET A 62 1.57 -7.13 2.40
CA MET A 62 0.57 -6.31 1.72
C MET A 62 1.14 -4.92 1.44
N ILE A 63 0.92 -4.43 0.23
CA ILE A 63 1.44 -3.15 -0.23
C ILE A 63 0.30 -2.14 -0.26
N GLU A 64 0.44 -1.06 0.48
CA GLU A 64 -0.50 0.06 0.46
C GLU A 64 0.04 1.23 -0.35
N SER A 65 -0.86 1.88 -1.10
CA SER A 65 -0.63 3.20 -1.69
C SER A 65 -1.97 3.86 -2.05
N TYR A 66 -1.93 5.16 -2.32
CA TYR A 66 -3.05 5.90 -2.93
C TYR A 66 -3.07 5.80 -4.47
N ASP A 67 -1.93 5.47 -5.10
CA ASP A 67 -1.84 5.34 -6.56
C ASP A 67 -2.36 3.97 -7.02
N TRP A 68 -3.64 3.94 -7.40
CA TRP A 68 -4.30 2.73 -7.86
C TRP A 68 -3.71 2.14 -9.15
N ASN A 69 -3.09 2.95 -10.02
CA ASN A 69 -2.47 2.44 -11.25
C ASN A 69 -1.18 1.69 -10.92
N ALA A 70 -0.39 2.25 -10.00
CA ALA A 70 0.80 1.61 -9.47
C ALA A 70 0.47 0.30 -8.74
N LEU A 71 -0.55 0.32 -7.87
CA LEU A 71 -1.04 -0.89 -7.21
C LEU A 71 -1.54 -1.96 -8.18
N LYS A 72 -2.13 -1.56 -9.32
CA LYS A 72 -2.54 -2.52 -10.35
C LYS A 72 -1.34 -3.30 -10.89
N ILE A 73 -0.21 -2.64 -11.18
CA ILE A 73 1.02 -3.29 -11.65
C ILE A 73 1.55 -4.28 -10.59
N ILE A 74 1.56 -3.87 -9.32
CA ILE A 74 1.96 -4.74 -8.20
C ILE A 74 1.04 -5.95 -8.08
N LYS A 75 -0.27 -5.73 -8.14
CA LYS A 75 -1.28 -6.79 -8.03
C LYS A 75 -1.21 -7.78 -9.19
N ASP A 76 -1.00 -7.31 -10.42
CA ASP A 76 -0.90 -8.16 -11.61
C ASP A 76 0.31 -9.12 -11.54
N LYS A 77 1.29 -8.84 -10.64
CA LYS A 77 2.40 -9.73 -10.30
C LYS A 77 2.13 -10.72 -9.16
N GLY A 78 0.89 -10.74 -8.66
CA GLY A 78 0.42 -11.67 -7.64
C GLY A 78 0.83 -11.30 -6.21
N LEU A 79 1.06 -10.01 -5.94
CA LEU A 79 1.25 -9.48 -4.59
C LEU A 79 -0.06 -8.91 -4.04
N ALA A 80 -0.24 -8.98 -2.72
CA ALA A 80 -1.41 -8.41 -2.06
C ALA A 80 -1.31 -6.88 -1.98
N VAL A 81 -2.41 -6.19 -2.26
CA VAL A 81 -2.47 -4.72 -2.30
C VAL A 81 -3.61 -4.18 -1.46
N ILE A 82 -3.36 -3.05 -0.81
CA ILE A 82 -4.32 -2.27 -0.03
C ILE A 82 -4.47 -0.92 -0.74
N LEU A 83 -5.70 -0.56 -1.09
CA LEU A 83 -5.95 0.77 -1.66
C LEU A 83 -6.22 1.75 -0.51
N TRP A 84 -5.33 2.72 -0.34
CA TRP A 84 -5.62 3.88 0.50
C TRP A 84 -6.65 4.76 -0.19
N VAL A 85 -7.82 4.93 0.43
CA VAL A 85 -8.85 5.84 -0.06
C VAL A 85 -8.79 7.14 0.71
N ASP A 86 -8.61 8.22 -0.05
CA ASP A 86 -8.33 9.55 0.46
C ASP A 86 -9.48 10.13 1.30
N ASN A 87 -9.10 10.98 2.27
CA ASN A 87 -9.95 11.47 3.34
C ASN A 87 -10.95 12.54 2.83
N ILE A 88 -12.18 12.46 3.34
CA ILE A 88 -13.28 13.42 3.09
C ILE A 88 -13.03 14.75 3.84
N ASN A 89 -12.20 14.74 4.90
CA ASN A 89 -12.10 15.86 5.84
C ASN A 89 -11.00 16.90 5.56
N ASP A 90 -9.95 16.59 4.79
CA ASP A 90 -8.86 17.55 4.52
C ASP A 90 -9.29 18.64 3.50
N ASP A 91 -10.38 18.41 2.76
CA ASP A 91 -11.01 19.38 1.85
C ASP A 91 -12.52 19.10 1.77
N LYS A 92 -13.32 19.89 2.52
CA LYS A 92 -14.79 19.73 2.57
C LYS A 92 -15.47 19.83 1.19
N ASN A 93 -14.80 20.39 0.18
CA ASN A 93 -15.33 20.44 -1.19
C ASN A 93 -15.14 19.12 -1.97
N ARG A 94 -14.40 18.15 -1.40
CA ARG A 94 -14.19 16.83 -2.00
C ARG A 94 -15.23 15.80 -1.59
N ASP A 95 -16.06 16.10 -0.59
CA ASP A 95 -17.20 15.28 -0.19
C ASP A 95 -18.36 15.40 -1.20
N THR A 96 -18.16 14.84 -2.38
CA THR A 96 -19.14 14.93 -3.47
C THR A 96 -19.51 13.55 -3.98
N PRO A 97 -20.76 13.34 -4.43
CA PRO A 97 -21.16 12.10 -5.11
C PRO A 97 -20.25 11.71 -6.29
N ALA A 98 -19.56 12.67 -6.90
CA ALA A 98 -18.61 12.41 -7.97
C ALA A 98 -17.32 11.76 -7.45
N ARG A 99 -16.81 12.17 -6.28
CA ARG A 99 -15.62 11.56 -5.67
C ARG A 99 -15.90 10.13 -5.22
N TYR A 100 -17.05 9.87 -4.59
CA TYR A 100 -17.47 8.51 -4.24
C TYR A 100 -17.55 7.61 -5.47
N ARG A 101 -18.14 8.09 -6.58
CA ARG A 101 -18.20 7.35 -7.85
C ARG A 101 -16.80 6.99 -8.37
N LYS A 102 -15.88 7.96 -8.39
CA LYS A 102 -14.48 7.71 -8.80
C LYS A 102 -13.77 6.71 -7.88
N THR A 103 -13.96 6.80 -6.57
CA THR A 103 -13.37 5.85 -5.61
C THR A 103 -13.95 4.45 -5.80
N LYS A 104 -15.28 4.34 -5.99
CA LYS A 104 -15.95 3.08 -6.31
C LYS A 104 -15.40 2.48 -7.60
N GLU A 105 -15.26 3.25 -8.67
CA GLU A 105 -14.68 2.80 -9.94
C GLU A 105 -13.26 2.25 -9.75
N LYS A 106 -12.41 2.95 -8.99
CA LYS A 106 -11.06 2.46 -8.65
C LYS A 106 -11.08 1.15 -7.87
N ILE A 107 -11.91 1.04 -6.83
CA ILE A 107 -12.05 -0.19 -6.05
C ILE A 107 -12.53 -1.34 -6.94
N MET A 108 -13.53 -1.08 -7.79
CA MET A 108 -14.10 -2.11 -8.65
C MET A 108 -13.10 -2.55 -9.74
N ALA A 109 -12.30 -1.64 -10.27
CA ALA A 109 -11.27 -1.95 -11.27
C ALA A 109 -10.05 -2.67 -10.66
N LEU A 110 -9.59 -2.24 -9.48
CA LEU A 110 -8.42 -2.81 -8.82
C LEU A 110 -8.74 -4.11 -8.07
N GLN A 111 -9.95 -4.24 -7.50
CA GLN A 111 -10.35 -5.32 -6.58
C GLN A 111 -9.30 -5.53 -5.47
N PRO A 112 -8.92 -4.50 -4.69
CA PRO A 112 -7.82 -4.62 -3.73
C PRO A 112 -8.13 -5.67 -2.65
N HIS A 113 -7.09 -6.20 -2.01
CA HIS A 113 -7.27 -7.20 -0.95
C HIS A 113 -7.87 -6.59 0.32
N ALA A 114 -7.59 -5.31 0.54
CA ALA A 114 -8.23 -4.51 1.56
C ALA A 114 -8.29 -3.05 1.11
N ILE A 115 -9.09 -2.26 1.82
CA ILE A 115 -9.19 -0.82 1.67
C ILE A 115 -8.81 -0.22 3.02
N SER A 116 -7.98 0.80 3.00
CA SER A 116 -7.61 1.56 4.19
C SER A 116 -8.04 3.01 4.03
N SER A 117 -8.37 3.64 5.16
CA SER A 117 -8.85 5.02 5.21
C SER A 117 -8.61 5.57 6.61
N ARG A 118 -8.71 6.90 6.76
CA ARG A 118 -8.73 7.50 8.10
C ARG A 118 -10.03 7.13 8.82
N SER A 119 -9.92 6.90 10.13
CA SER A 119 -11.07 6.54 11.00
C SER A 119 -12.21 7.55 10.95
N GLU A 120 -11.88 8.83 10.72
CA GLU A 120 -12.78 9.96 10.70
C GLU A 120 -13.64 10.03 9.42
N MET A 121 -13.42 9.12 8.47
CA MET A 121 -14.22 8.99 7.26
C MET A 121 -15.63 8.44 7.55
N TYR A 122 -15.79 7.67 8.63
CA TYR A 122 -17.06 7.08 9.02
C TYR A 122 -17.39 7.52 10.44
N SER A 123 -18.53 8.20 10.62
CA SER A 123 -19.10 8.38 11.96
C SER A 123 -19.62 7.02 12.43
N LEU A 124 -18.79 6.29 13.17
CA LEU A 124 -19.14 5.01 13.78
C LEU A 124 -19.81 5.21 15.13
#